data_AF-A0A382PJI3-F1
#
_entry.id   AF-A0A382PJI3-F1
#
_cell.length_a   1.000
_cell.length_b   1.000
_cell.length_c   1.000
_cell.angle_alpha   90.00
_cell.angle_beta   90.00
_cell.angle_gamma   90.00
#
_symmetry.space_group_name_H-M   'P 1'
#
loop_
_entity.id
_entity.type
_entity.pdbx_description
1 polymer ?
#
loop_
_entity_poly.entity_id
_entity_poly.type
_entity_poly.pdbx_seq_one_letter_code
_entity_poly.pdbx_strand_id
1 'polypeptide(L)'
;MTESNTGRNLELKENPLSSQNMRKIILIVFITTAFGQIRYPVDSLLVSSEISIFRKVAILPVAGWQRISYNTNLFNCQFYPSCSNYGAKAIIDHGIILGCAVAADRIIRCNPGAFRYHVESQAFFKDEDGRLIDLVEPRIYQLSNKSPIVAAGLSIVPGLGRIYAGRPYDGLFSFMTLSLSGNAAYMAINQKRPYAGPFFTAVFIIAYLGEIYGGWRSAKFYQTASSSELE
;
A
#
# COMPACT_ATOMS: atom_id res chain seq x y z
N MET A 1 -11.41 -64.53 29.61
CA MET A 1 -12.18 -63.31 29.89
C MET A 1 -11.19 -62.18 30.15
N THR A 2 -10.39 -61.77 29.16
CA THR A 2 -10.62 -60.61 28.27
C THR A 2 -11.00 -59.34 29.02
N GLU A 3 -9.96 -58.61 29.43
CA GLU A 3 -10.01 -57.27 30.01
C GLU A 3 -10.55 -56.25 29.01
N SER A 4 -11.23 -55.26 29.58
CA SER A 4 -12.04 -54.26 28.90
C SER A 4 -11.21 -53.17 28.21
N ASN A 5 -11.82 -52.69 27.14
CA ASN A 5 -11.32 -51.77 26.14
C ASN A 5 -11.40 -50.31 26.65
N THR A 6 -10.26 -49.64 26.86
CA THR A 6 -10.24 -48.22 27.29
C THR A 6 -9.96 -47.31 26.10
N GLY A 7 -11.02 -46.87 25.42
CA GLY A 7 -10.96 -45.81 24.42
C GLY A 7 -10.75 -44.44 25.08
N ARG A 8 -9.60 -43.81 24.85
CA ARG A 8 -9.36 -42.41 25.19
C ARG A 8 -9.77 -41.53 24.01
N ASN A 9 -10.93 -40.89 24.11
CA ASN A 9 -11.32 -39.76 23.27
C ASN A 9 -10.45 -38.55 23.62
N LEU A 10 -9.64 -38.09 22.66
CA LEU A 10 -8.92 -36.81 22.72
C LEU A 10 -9.85 -35.71 22.20
N GLU A 11 -10.64 -35.11 23.09
CA GLU A 11 -11.30 -33.84 22.81
C GLU A 11 -10.25 -32.73 22.74
N LEU A 12 -9.99 -32.23 21.53
CA LEU A 12 -9.24 -30.99 21.31
C LEU A 12 -10.10 -29.82 21.82
N LYS A 13 -9.77 -29.35 23.03
CA LYS A 13 -10.40 -28.20 23.67
C LYS A 13 -10.03 -26.94 22.89
N GLU A 14 -10.90 -26.49 21.99
CA GLU A 14 -10.79 -25.14 21.42
C GLU A 14 -10.83 -24.13 22.57
N ASN A 15 -9.84 -23.24 22.63
CA ASN A 15 -9.70 -22.26 23.70
C ASN A 15 -10.34 -20.95 23.23
N PRO A 16 -11.61 -20.65 23.59
CA PRO A 16 -12.23 -19.39 23.22
C PRO A 16 -11.54 -18.29 24.03
N LEU A 17 -10.94 -17.34 23.31
CA LEU A 17 -10.38 -16.12 23.91
C LEU A 17 -11.50 -15.47 24.75
N SER A 18 -11.40 -15.53 26.08
CA SER A 18 -12.50 -15.10 26.96
C SER A 18 -12.84 -13.62 26.71
N SER A 19 -14.13 -13.26 26.82
CA SER A 19 -14.59 -11.88 26.58
C SER A 19 -13.87 -10.85 27.44
N GLN A 20 -13.36 -11.27 28.59
CA GLN A 20 -12.56 -10.47 29.51
C GLN A 20 -11.17 -10.14 28.93
N ASN A 21 -10.53 -11.08 28.23
CA ASN A 21 -9.26 -10.86 27.55
C ASN A 21 -9.45 -9.91 26.35
N MET A 22 -10.57 -10.03 25.64
CA MET A 22 -10.92 -9.11 24.55
C MET A 22 -11.14 -7.68 25.06
N ARG A 23 -11.85 -7.50 26.18
CA ARG A 23 -12.01 -6.19 26.83
C ARG A 23 -10.68 -5.59 27.30
N LYS A 24 -9.78 -6.40 27.84
CA LYS A 24 -8.43 -5.95 28.24
C LYS A 24 -7.60 -5.50 27.05
N ILE A 25 -7.64 -6.23 25.94
CA ILE A 25 -6.95 -5.84 24.70
C ILE A 25 -7.51 -4.53 24.16
N ILE A 26 -8.84 -4.38 24.11
CA ILE A 26 -9.49 -3.13 23.68
C ILE A 26 -9.11 -1.97 24.61
N LEU A 27 -9.06 -2.20 25.93
CA LEU A 27 -8.68 -1.20 26.92
C LEU A 27 -7.20 -0.78 26.77
N ILE A 28 -6.29 -1.73 26.51
CA ILE A 28 -4.88 -1.45 26.27
C ILE A 28 -4.69 -0.67 24.97
N VAL A 29 -5.39 -1.05 23.90
CA VAL A 29 -5.39 -0.30 22.63
C VAL A 29 -5.95 1.11 22.86
N PHE A 30 -7.05 1.25 23.61
CA PHE A 30 -7.65 2.54 23.92
C PHE A 30 -6.70 3.44 24.75
N ILE A 31 -6.10 2.91 25.82
CA ILE A 31 -5.17 3.65 26.69
C ILE A 31 -3.90 4.04 25.92
N THR A 32 -3.35 3.14 25.09
CA THR A 32 -2.18 3.46 24.27
C THR A 32 -2.48 4.48 23.18
N THR A 33 -3.72 4.54 22.67
CA THR A 33 -4.16 5.61 21.77
C THR A 33 -4.45 6.94 22.47
N ALA A 34 -4.88 6.91 23.74
CA ALA A 34 -5.25 8.11 24.49
C ALA A 34 -4.04 8.94 24.98
N PHE A 35 -2.88 8.31 25.18
CA PHE A 35 -1.64 8.97 25.64
C PHE A 35 -0.54 9.05 24.58
N GLY A 36 -0.88 8.84 23.30
CA GLY A 36 0.08 8.90 22.20
C GLY A 36 0.58 10.32 21.96
N GLN A 37 1.83 10.61 22.32
CA GLN A 37 2.54 11.80 21.81
C GLN A 37 2.46 11.80 20.27
N ILE A 38 2.19 12.95 19.65
CA ILE A 38 2.23 13.10 18.18
C ILE A 38 3.69 13.06 17.74
N ARG A 39 4.24 11.86 17.61
CA ARG A 39 5.65 11.63 17.26
C ARG A 39 5.82 11.40 15.78
N TYR A 40 4.86 10.73 15.14
CA TYR A 40 4.91 10.40 13.72
C TYR A 40 3.78 11.12 12.97
N PRO A 41 3.96 11.46 11.68
CA PRO A 41 2.97 12.25 10.95
C PRO A 41 1.58 11.63 10.94
N VAL A 42 1.46 10.30 10.88
CA VAL A 42 0.17 9.59 10.93
C VAL A 42 -0.54 9.72 12.28
N ASP A 43 0.19 9.93 13.38
CA ASP A 43 -0.45 10.06 14.70
C ASP A 43 -1.38 11.28 14.75
N SER A 44 -1.06 12.35 14.01
CA SER A 44 -1.95 13.52 13.86
C SER A 44 -3.31 13.16 13.25
N LEU A 45 -3.33 12.22 12.29
CA LEU A 45 -4.55 11.72 11.64
C LEU A 45 -5.35 10.81 12.59
N LEU A 46 -4.69 10.04 13.45
CA LEU A 46 -5.35 9.19 14.43
C LEU A 46 -6.06 10.00 15.51
N VAL A 47 -5.49 11.13 15.93
CA VAL A 47 -6.06 12.01 16.96
C VAL A 47 -7.20 12.89 16.42
N SER A 48 -7.16 13.28 15.14
CA SER A 48 -8.14 14.18 14.51
C SER A 48 -9.61 13.76 14.73
N SER A 49 -10.48 14.70 15.12
CA SER A 49 -11.93 14.51 15.25
C SER A 49 -12.64 14.36 13.91
N GLU A 50 -12.05 14.88 12.83
CA GLU A 50 -12.67 14.95 11.50
C GLU A 50 -12.65 13.61 10.75
N ILE A 51 -11.83 12.66 11.23
CA ILE A 51 -11.60 11.39 10.53
C ILE A 51 -12.47 10.29 11.14
N SER A 52 -13.27 9.63 10.28
CA SER A 52 -14.09 8.48 10.69
C SER A 52 -13.25 7.36 11.33
N ILE A 53 -13.85 6.66 12.30
CA ILE A 53 -13.20 5.53 12.99
C ILE A 53 -12.71 4.44 12.04
N PHE A 54 -13.45 4.16 10.96
CA PHE A 54 -13.08 3.14 9.97
C PHE A 54 -11.77 3.50 9.24
N ARG A 55 -11.60 4.78 8.86
CA ARG A 55 -10.37 5.26 8.24
C ARG A 55 -9.20 5.24 9.24
N LYS A 56 -9.44 5.57 10.51
CA LYS A 56 -8.44 5.47 11.58
C LYS A 56 -7.95 4.03 11.75
N VAL A 57 -8.86 3.07 11.82
CA VAL A 57 -8.53 1.64 11.90
C VAL A 57 -7.71 1.20 10.68
N ALA A 58 -8.08 1.65 9.47
CA ALA A 58 -7.36 1.32 8.25
C ALA A 58 -5.91 1.86 8.21
N ILE A 59 -5.62 3.00 8.87
CA ILE A 59 -4.26 3.57 8.93
C ILE A 59 -3.43 3.09 10.13
N LEU A 60 -3.99 2.27 11.04
CA LEU A 60 -3.23 1.71 12.17
C LEU A 60 -2.00 0.89 11.73
N PRO A 61 -2.06 0.02 10.70
CA PRO A 61 -0.86 -0.66 10.21
C PRO A 61 0.21 0.31 9.69
N VAL A 62 -0.22 1.41 9.08
CA VAL A 62 0.69 2.48 8.60
C VAL A 62 1.34 3.17 9.79
N ALA A 63 0.59 3.47 10.83
CA ALA A 63 1.10 4.03 12.08
C ALA A 63 2.12 3.09 12.76
N GLY A 64 1.82 1.79 12.79
CA GLY A 64 2.73 0.76 13.29
C GLY A 64 4.03 0.73 12.49
N TRP A 65 3.95 0.79 11.16
CA TRP A 65 5.12 0.86 10.28
C TRP A 65 5.96 2.12 10.49
N GLN A 66 5.36 3.27 10.79
CA GLN A 66 6.11 4.51 11.06
C GLN A 66 6.95 4.41 12.34
N ARG A 67 6.47 3.71 13.37
CA ARG A 67 7.22 3.45 14.60
C ARG A 67 8.50 2.64 14.36
N ILE A 68 8.56 1.86 13.28
CA ILE A 68 9.75 1.10 12.90
C ILE A 68 10.60 1.94 11.94
N SER A 69 10.01 2.40 10.84
CA SER A 69 10.74 3.04 9.75
C SER A 69 11.38 4.39 10.11
N TYR A 70 10.78 5.19 10.99
CA TYR A 70 11.33 6.50 11.37
C TYR A 70 12.43 6.43 12.43
N ASN A 71 12.64 5.26 13.04
CA ASN A 71 13.68 5.05 14.05
C ASN A 71 14.94 4.39 13.46
N THR A 72 15.04 4.25 12.14
CA THR A 72 16.24 3.73 11.47
C THR A 72 16.41 4.29 10.06
N ASN A 73 17.66 4.55 9.66
CA ASN A 73 17.98 5.03 8.31
C ASN A 73 17.84 3.93 7.23
N LEU A 74 17.72 2.66 7.62
CA LEU A 74 17.59 1.53 6.69
C LEU A 74 16.30 1.58 5.87
N PHE A 75 15.26 2.24 6.37
CA PHE A 75 13.95 2.33 5.74
C PHE A 75 13.63 3.74 5.24
N ASN A 76 14.65 4.54 4.95
CA ASN A 76 14.49 5.86 4.36
C ASN A 76 13.77 5.75 3.01
N CYS A 77 12.73 6.56 2.85
CA CYS A 77 11.97 6.61 1.61
C CYS A 77 12.56 7.67 0.68
N GLN A 78 12.76 7.31 -0.59
CA GLN A 78 13.24 8.25 -1.62
C GLN A 78 12.24 9.36 -1.97
N PHE A 79 11.00 9.25 -1.49
CA PHE A 79 9.90 10.14 -1.83
C PHE A 79 9.47 11.07 -0.68
N TYR A 80 8.94 12.24 -1.07
CA TYR A 80 8.16 13.11 -0.23
C TYR A 80 6.74 13.34 -0.79
N PRO A 81 5.67 13.18 0.01
CA PRO A 81 5.68 12.50 1.30
C PRO A 81 6.18 11.05 1.18
N SER A 82 6.68 10.48 2.28
CA SER A 82 7.10 9.07 2.34
C SER A 82 5.95 8.14 1.92
N CYS A 83 6.24 6.94 1.43
CA CYS A 83 5.20 6.00 0.99
C CYS A 83 4.15 5.71 2.08
N SER A 84 4.55 5.68 3.35
CA SER A 84 3.61 5.51 4.48
C SER A 84 2.72 6.73 4.67
N ASN A 85 3.29 7.95 4.67
CA ASN A 85 2.50 9.18 4.72
C ASN A 85 1.55 9.33 3.53
N TYR A 86 2.05 9.03 2.33
CA TYR A 86 1.26 9.01 1.10
C TYR A 86 0.10 8.03 1.22
N GLY A 87 0.36 6.80 1.69
CA GLY A 87 -0.67 5.78 1.84
C GLY A 87 -1.74 6.16 2.86
N ALA A 88 -1.34 6.71 4.02
CA ALA A 88 -2.29 7.22 4.98
C ALA A 88 -3.15 8.33 4.37
N LYS A 89 -2.53 9.32 3.70
CA LYS A 89 -3.25 10.42 3.06
C LYS A 89 -4.20 9.93 1.96
N ALA A 90 -3.78 8.97 1.13
CA ALA A 90 -4.63 8.37 0.11
C ALA A 90 -5.89 7.69 0.71
N ILE A 91 -5.75 6.99 1.84
CA ILE A 91 -6.89 6.40 2.58
C ILE A 91 -7.83 7.47 3.13
N ILE A 92 -7.27 8.59 3.61
CA ILE A 92 -8.08 9.72 4.10
C ILE A 92 -8.83 10.41 2.96
N ASP A 93 -8.16 10.67 1.84
CA ASP A 93 -8.72 11.46 0.73
C ASP A 93 -9.68 10.65 -0.14
N HIS A 94 -9.41 9.36 -0.37
CA HIS A 94 -10.15 8.52 -1.33
C HIS A 94 -10.94 7.36 -0.67
N GLY A 95 -10.89 7.24 0.66
CA GLY A 95 -11.48 6.11 1.38
C GLY A 95 -10.64 4.84 1.33
N ILE A 96 -11.08 3.79 2.03
CA ILE A 96 -10.25 2.61 2.31
C ILE A 96 -9.86 1.86 1.03
N ILE A 97 -10.83 1.50 0.18
CA ILE A 97 -10.55 0.65 -0.99
C ILE A 97 -9.70 1.40 -2.02
N LEU A 98 -10.19 2.55 -2.49
CA LEU A 98 -9.48 3.35 -3.50
C LEU A 98 -8.17 3.91 -2.95
N GLY A 99 -8.15 4.37 -1.70
CA GLY A 99 -6.93 4.85 -1.05
C GLY A 99 -5.86 3.76 -0.91
N CYS A 100 -6.24 2.52 -0.60
CA CYS A 100 -5.31 1.39 -0.62
C CYS A 100 -4.79 1.10 -2.04
N ALA A 101 -5.63 1.18 -3.07
CA ALA A 101 -5.18 1.02 -4.47
C ALA A 101 -4.21 2.14 -4.89
N VAL A 102 -4.50 3.40 -4.54
CA VAL A 102 -3.62 4.56 -4.78
C VAL A 102 -2.29 4.40 -4.01
N ALA A 103 -2.34 3.90 -2.78
CA ALA A 103 -1.14 3.58 -2.00
C ALA A 103 -0.33 2.44 -2.64
N ALA A 104 -0.98 1.40 -3.17
CA ALA A 104 -0.32 0.30 -3.86
C ALA A 104 0.37 0.76 -5.15
N ASP A 105 -0.26 1.63 -5.94
CA ASP A 105 0.39 2.30 -7.08
C ASP A 105 1.68 3.02 -6.65
N ARG A 106 1.64 3.74 -5.52
CA ARG A 106 2.84 4.39 -4.98
C ARG A 106 3.95 3.39 -4.66
N ILE A 107 3.64 2.24 -4.06
CA ILE A 107 4.66 1.22 -3.77
C ILE A 107 5.32 0.72 -5.07
N ILE A 108 4.54 0.49 -6.12
CA ILE A 108 5.08 0.09 -7.43
C ILE A 108 6.01 1.16 -8.00
N ARG A 109 5.62 2.44 -7.95
CA ARG A 109 6.43 3.57 -8.43
C ARG A 109 7.63 3.86 -7.55
N CYS A 110 7.68 3.30 -6.34
CA CYS A 110 8.82 3.39 -5.42
C CYS A 110 9.88 2.32 -5.71
N ASN A 111 10.41 2.36 -6.93
CA ASN A 111 11.43 1.46 -7.43
C ASN A 111 12.69 2.22 -7.89
N PRO A 112 13.79 1.55 -8.26
CA PRO A 112 15.04 2.20 -8.68
C PRO A 112 14.92 3.13 -9.90
N GLY A 113 13.92 2.95 -10.75
CA GLY A 113 13.65 3.81 -11.90
C GLY A 113 13.01 5.16 -11.54
N ALA A 114 12.51 5.33 -10.32
CA ALA A 114 11.76 6.50 -9.88
C ALA A 114 12.49 7.83 -10.09
N PHE A 115 13.79 7.86 -9.75
CA PHE A 115 14.64 9.05 -9.91
C PHE A 115 14.75 9.46 -11.38
N ARG A 116 15.05 8.50 -12.26
CA ARG A 116 15.14 8.75 -13.71
C ARG A 116 13.84 9.34 -14.25
N TYR A 117 12.70 8.78 -13.86
CA TYR A 117 11.41 9.32 -14.30
C TYR A 117 11.15 10.75 -13.79
N HIS A 118 11.61 11.11 -12.59
CA HIS A 118 11.45 12.48 -12.09
C HIS A 118 12.28 13.47 -12.89
N VAL A 119 13.50 13.10 -13.24
CA VAL A 119 14.37 13.91 -14.09
C VAL A 119 13.75 14.07 -15.49
N GLU A 120 13.32 12.96 -16.11
CA GLU A 120 12.70 12.95 -17.45
C GLU A 120 11.40 13.75 -17.52
N SER A 121 10.61 13.78 -16.45
CA SER A 121 9.38 14.57 -16.37
C SER A 121 9.59 15.99 -15.85
N GLN A 122 10.83 16.42 -15.59
CA GLN A 122 11.17 17.70 -14.95
C GLN A 122 10.36 17.96 -13.67
N ALA A 123 10.14 16.90 -12.88
CA ALA A 123 9.40 16.99 -11.64
C ALA A 123 10.24 17.64 -10.53
N PHE A 124 9.55 18.23 -9.55
CA PHE A 124 10.20 18.90 -8.42
C PHE A 124 10.90 17.91 -7.46
N PHE A 125 11.99 18.40 -6.89
CA PHE A 125 12.70 17.77 -5.78
C PHE A 125 12.47 18.60 -4.52
N LYS A 126 12.53 17.94 -3.37
CA LYS A 126 12.41 18.60 -2.07
C LYS A 126 13.73 19.28 -1.73
N ASP A 127 13.69 20.60 -1.57
CA ASP A 127 14.89 21.43 -1.44
C ASP A 127 15.81 21.01 -0.28
N GLU A 128 15.25 20.54 0.84
CA GLU A 128 16.06 20.28 2.03
C GLU A 128 16.83 18.95 1.99
N ASP A 129 16.33 17.95 1.27
CA ASP A 129 16.87 16.58 1.31
C ASP A 129 16.94 15.86 -0.05
N GLY A 130 16.56 16.55 -1.13
CA GLY A 130 16.61 16.02 -2.50
C GLY A 130 15.60 14.92 -2.79
N ARG A 131 14.62 14.65 -1.91
CA ARG A 131 13.63 13.61 -2.17
C ARG A 131 12.71 13.97 -3.33
N LEU A 132 12.24 12.93 -4.01
CA LEU A 132 11.30 13.02 -5.13
C LEU A 132 9.94 13.51 -4.62
N ILE A 133 9.45 14.65 -5.10
CA ILE A 133 8.12 15.15 -4.71
C ILE A 133 7.06 14.48 -5.55
N ASP A 134 6.20 13.69 -4.90
CA ASP A 134 5.01 13.15 -5.55
C ASP A 134 3.85 12.99 -4.56
N LEU A 135 2.83 13.81 -4.80
CA LEU A 135 1.67 13.99 -3.94
C LEU A 135 0.52 13.07 -4.33
N VAL A 136 -0.40 12.81 -3.39
CA VAL A 136 -1.59 11.98 -3.66
C VAL A 136 -2.38 12.55 -4.83
N GLU A 137 -2.63 13.85 -4.81
CA GLU A 137 -3.11 14.64 -5.94
C GLU A 137 -1.91 15.13 -6.75
N PRO A 138 -1.65 14.55 -7.93
CA PRO A 138 -0.49 14.93 -8.74
C PRO A 138 -0.69 16.31 -9.35
N ARG A 139 0.37 17.10 -9.43
CA ARG A 139 0.40 18.30 -10.27
C ARG A 139 0.65 17.89 -11.72
N ILE A 140 -0.07 18.50 -12.66
CA ILE A 140 0.16 18.30 -14.09
C ILE A 140 1.35 19.17 -14.47
N TYR A 141 2.42 18.56 -14.96
CA TYR A 141 3.61 19.25 -15.46
C TYR A 141 3.63 19.26 -16.97
N GLN A 142 3.41 18.09 -17.57
CA GLN A 142 3.47 17.85 -19.00
C GLN A 142 2.13 17.27 -19.46
N LEU A 143 1.58 17.82 -20.55
CA LEU A 143 0.35 17.32 -21.17
C LEU A 143 0.62 15.99 -21.86
N SER A 144 -0.29 15.02 -21.65
CA SER A 144 -0.18 13.71 -22.25
C SER A 144 -1.03 13.58 -23.51
N ASN A 145 -0.42 13.06 -24.58
CA ASN A 145 -1.13 12.63 -25.78
C ASN A 145 -1.56 11.16 -25.73
N LYS A 146 -1.19 10.44 -24.66
CA LYS A 146 -1.53 9.02 -24.48
C LYS A 146 -2.89 8.88 -23.80
N SER A 147 -3.69 7.91 -24.24
CA SER A 147 -5.02 7.69 -23.66
C SER A 147 -4.92 6.99 -22.30
N PRO A 148 -5.37 7.62 -21.19
CA PRO A 148 -5.37 6.98 -19.88
C PRO A 148 -6.28 5.75 -19.80
N ILE A 149 -7.35 5.74 -20.60
CA ILE A 149 -8.30 4.62 -20.65
C ILE A 149 -7.65 3.40 -21.34
N VAL A 150 -6.92 3.63 -22.43
CA VAL A 150 -6.15 2.56 -23.09
C VAL A 150 -5.09 2.01 -22.14
N ALA A 151 -4.38 2.88 -21.42
CA ALA A 151 -3.40 2.45 -20.43
C ALA A 151 -4.03 1.57 -19.33
N ALA A 152 -5.18 1.97 -18.80
CA ALA A 152 -5.92 1.18 -17.81
C ALA A 152 -6.35 -0.18 -18.36
N GLY A 153 -6.85 -0.22 -19.60
CA GLY A 153 -7.24 -1.46 -20.27
C GLY A 153 -6.06 -2.40 -20.51
N LEU A 154 -4.91 -1.87 -20.92
CA LEU A 154 -3.69 -2.67 -21.08
C LEU A 154 -3.19 -3.24 -19.76
N SER A 155 -3.37 -2.54 -18.64
CA SER A 155 -2.99 -3.02 -17.29
C SER A 155 -3.74 -4.27 -16.80
N ILE A 156 -4.72 -4.80 -17.56
CA ILE A 156 -5.24 -6.16 -17.33
C ILE A 156 -4.10 -7.19 -17.37
N VAL A 157 -3.14 -7.00 -18.28
CA VAL A 157 -1.87 -7.71 -18.26
C VAL A 157 -0.89 -6.88 -17.41
N PRO A 158 -0.40 -7.41 -16.28
CA PRO A 158 0.47 -6.68 -15.37
C PRO A 158 1.63 -5.98 -16.08
N GLY A 159 1.74 -4.67 -15.89
CA GLY A 159 2.81 -3.81 -16.37
C GLY A 159 2.56 -3.14 -17.72
N LEU A 160 1.67 -3.65 -18.58
CA LEU A 160 1.53 -3.14 -19.95
C LEU A 160 1.01 -1.70 -20.01
N GLY A 161 0.08 -1.31 -19.14
CA GLY A 161 -0.41 0.08 -19.10
C GLY A 161 0.67 1.09 -18.75
N ARG A 162 1.59 0.70 -17.85
CA ARG A 162 2.73 1.55 -17.45
C ARG A 162 3.81 1.59 -18.52
N ILE A 163 4.08 0.47 -19.19
CA ILE A 163 4.97 0.41 -20.36
C ILE A 163 4.43 1.30 -21.48
N TYR A 164 3.13 1.21 -21.79
CA TYR A 164 2.46 2.10 -22.73
C TYR A 164 2.65 3.58 -22.35
N ALA A 165 2.52 3.91 -21.06
CA ALA A 165 2.76 5.26 -20.55
C ALA A 165 4.24 5.72 -20.62
N GLY A 166 5.19 4.87 -21.04
CA GLY A 166 6.62 5.19 -21.13
C GLY A 166 7.40 4.87 -19.85
N ARG A 167 6.85 4.04 -18.96
CA ARG A 167 7.42 3.74 -17.63
C ARG A 167 7.74 2.24 -17.50
N PRO A 168 8.72 1.72 -18.25
CA PRO A 168 9.00 0.27 -18.31
C PRO A 168 9.43 -0.34 -16.97
N TYR A 169 10.23 0.36 -16.15
CA TYR A 169 10.59 -0.12 -14.81
C TYR A 169 9.37 -0.20 -13.89
N ASP A 170 8.44 0.75 -13.95
CA ASP A 170 7.22 0.63 -13.15
C ASP A 170 6.41 -0.57 -13.62
N GLY A 171 6.35 -0.83 -14.92
CA GLY A 171 5.69 -2.01 -15.48
C GLY A 171 6.35 -3.35 -15.05
N LEU A 172 7.68 -3.41 -15.00
CA LEU A 172 8.39 -4.58 -14.47
C LEU A 172 8.08 -4.82 -13.00
N PHE A 173 8.13 -3.76 -12.17
CA PHE A 173 7.82 -3.87 -10.75
C PHE A 173 6.35 -4.22 -10.51
N SER A 174 5.42 -3.74 -11.34
CA SER A 174 4.03 -4.20 -11.34
C SER A 174 3.89 -5.69 -11.55
N PHE A 175 4.53 -6.21 -12.60
CA PHE A 175 4.51 -7.63 -12.92
C PHE A 175 5.06 -8.45 -11.74
N MET A 176 6.18 -8.04 -11.16
CA MET A 176 6.78 -8.70 -10.00
C MET A 176 5.88 -8.66 -8.76
N THR A 177 5.34 -7.49 -8.42
CA THR A 177 4.47 -7.31 -7.25
C THR A 177 3.19 -8.14 -7.37
N LEU A 178 2.56 -8.16 -8.55
CA LEU A 178 1.37 -8.97 -8.79
C LEU A 178 1.66 -10.46 -8.84
N SER A 179 2.79 -10.86 -9.42
CA SER A 179 3.22 -12.26 -9.41
C SER A 179 3.47 -12.75 -7.97
N LEU A 180 4.15 -11.95 -7.15
CA LEU A 180 4.45 -12.29 -5.76
C LEU A 180 3.18 -12.37 -4.91
N SER A 181 2.35 -11.33 -4.93
CA SER A 181 1.11 -11.29 -4.14
C SER A 181 0.09 -12.33 -4.60
N GLY A 182 -0.03 -12.55 -5.92
CA GLY A 182 -0.88 -13.58 -6.49
C GLY A 182 -0.41 -14.99 -6.13
N ASN A 183 0.91 -15.25 -6.18
CA ASN A 183 1.46 -16.53 -5.75
C ASN A 183 1.25 -16.77 -4.25
N ALA A 184 1.44 -15.75 -3.40
CA ALA A 184 1.17 -15.85 -1.96
C ALA A 184 -0.32 -16.17 -1.68
N ALA A 185 -1.24 -15.51 -2.39
CA ALA A 185 -2.67 -15.78 -2.29
C ALA A 185 -2.99 -17.22 -2.74
N TYR A 186 -2.48 -17.64 -3.89
CA TYR A 186 -2.65 -18.99 -4.44
C TYR A 186 -2.16 -20.07 -3.47
N MET A 187 -0.94 -19.93 -2.95
CA MET A 187 -0.38 -20.86 -1.97
C MET A 187 -1.22 -20.91 -0.69
N ALA A 188 -1.67 -19.77 -0.18
CA ALA A 188 -2.45 -19.71 1.05
C ALA A 188 -3.84 -20.36 0.90
N ILE A 189 -4.50 -20.15 -0.25
CA ILE A 189 -5.79 -20.76 -0.59
C ILE A 189 -5.62 -22.27 -0.79
N ASN A 190 -4.62 -22.71 -1.55
CA ASN A 190 -4.40 -24.13 -1.82
C ASN A 190 -4.07 -24.93 -0.54
N GLN A 191 -3.35 -24.30 0.39
CA GLN A 191 -3.08 -24.88 1.71
C GLN A 191 -4.28 -24.76 2.67
N LYS A 192 -5.43 -24.28 2.21
CA LYS A 192 -6.67 -24.11 2.99
C LYS A 192 -6.44 -23.33 4.30
N ARG A 193 -5.57 -22.32 4.28
CA ARG A 193 -5.26 -21.51 5.47
C ARG A 193 -6.41 -20.52 5.72
N PRO A 194 -7.18 -20.66 6.81
CA PRO A 194 -8.44 -19.93 6.99
C PRO A 194 -8.26 -18.41 7.12
N TYR A 195 -7.16 -17.95 7.72
CA TYR A 195 -6.88 -16.52 7.91
C TYR A 195 -5.93 -15.96 6.84
N ALA A 196 -4.90 -16.72 6.47
CA ALA A 196 -3.90 -16.25 5.50
C ALA A 196 -4.46 -16.19 4.07
N GLY A 197 -5.37 -17.11 3.70
CA GLY A 197 -6.00 -17.12 2.37
C GLY A 197 -6.71 -15.80 2.06
N PRO A 198 -7.72 -15.39 2.87
CA PRO A 198 -8.41 -14.12 2.70
C PRO A 198 -7.46 -12.91 2.77
N PHE A 199 -6.49 -12.91 3.69
CA PHE A 199 -5.53 -11.81 3.83
C PHE A 199 -4.70 -11.59 2.55
N PHE A 200 -4.04 -12.63 2.04
CA PHE A 200 -3.21 -12.48 0.83
C PHE A 200 -4.05 -12.25 -0.41
N THR A 201 -5.28 -12.77 -0.46
CA THR A 201 -6.24 -12.44 -1.52
C THR A 201 -6.59 -10.96 -1.53
N ALA A 202 -6.86 -10.37 -0.36
CA ALA A 202 -7.12 -8.94 -0.26
C ALA A 202 -5.91 -8.09 -0.68
N VAL A 203 -4.70 -8.48 -0.28
CA VAL A 203 -3.45 -7.83 -0.72
C VAL A 203 -3.30 -7.90 -2.24
N PHE A 204 -3.52 -9.06 -2.85
CA PHE A 204 -3.46 -9.22 -4.30
C PHE A 204 -4.50 -8.35 -5.02
N ILE A 205 -5.75 -8.33 -4.56
CA ILE A 205 -6.81 -7.49 -5.14
C ILE A 205 -6.44 -6.01 -5.06
N ILE A 206 -5.98 -5.53 -3.89
CA ILE A 206 -5.55 -4.14 -3.72
C ILE A 206 -4.39 -3.80 -4.64
N ALA A 207 -3.39 -4.68 -4.74
CA ALA A 207 -2.25 -4.50 -5.65
C ALA A 207 -2.71 -4.45 -7.11
N TYR A 208 -3.67 -5.29 -7.50
CA TYR A 208 -4.20 -5.37 -8.86
C TYR A 208 -5.01 -4.12 -9.22
N LEU A 209 -5.85 -3.62 -8.29
CA LEU A 209 -6.53 -2.33 -8.46
C LEU A 209 -5.53 -1.18 -8.57
N GLY A 210 -4.48 -1.19 -7.75
CA GLY A 210 -3.38 -0.22 -7.82
C GLY A 210 -2.62 -0.28 -9.14
N GLU A 211 -2.52 -1.46 -9.75
CA GLU A 211 -1.90 -1.61 -11.07
C GLU A 211 -2.71 -0.98 -12.18
N ILE A 212 -4.02 -1.23 -12.24
CA ILE A 212 -4.92 -0.63 -13.22
C ILE A 212 -4.97 0.90 -13.05
N TYR A 213 -5.13 1.35 -11.80
CA TYR A 213 -5.10 2.78 -11.47
C TYR A 213 -3.75 3.41 -11.85
N GLY A 214 -2.64 2.71 -11.60
CA GLY A 214 -1.30 3.17 -11.94
C GLY A 214 -1.07 3.31 -13.43
N GLY A 215 -1.55 2.38 -14.26
CA GLY A 215 -1.53 2.51 -15.73
C GLY A 215 -2.24 3.78 -16.19
N TRP A 216 -3.46 4.01 -15.70
CA TRP A 216 -4.23 5.23 -15.96
C TRP A 216 -3.48 6.49 -15.50
N ARG A 217 -2.97 6.49 -14.26
CA ARG A 217 -2.30 7.64 -13.62
C ARG A 217 -1.00 7.98 -14.35
N SER A 218 -0.21 6.98 -14.72
CA SER A 218 1.03 7.13 -15.50
C SER A 218 0.78 7.81 -16.85
N ALA A 219 -0.22 7.34 -17.60
CA ALA A 219 -0.59 7.94 -18.87
C ALA A 219 -1.15 9.35 -18.70
N LYS A 220 -1.84 9.66 -17.60
CA LYS A 220 -2.46 10.97 -17.38
C LYS A 220 -1.50 12.05 -16.88
N PHE A 221 -0.58 11.72 -15.97
CA PHE A 221 0.15 12.72 -15.18
C PHE A 221 1.67 12.67 -15.28
N TYR A 222 2.25 11.56 -15.73
CA TYR A 222 3.70 11.35 -15.66
C TYR A 222 4.32 11.12 -17.05
N GLN A 223 4.17 12.09 -17.93
CA GLN A 223 4.82 12.09 -19.24
C GLN A 223 6.18 12.78 -19.20
N THR A 224 7.07 12.35 -20.07
CA THR A 224 8.40 12.95 -20.31
C THR A 224 8.24 14.34 -20.90
N ALA A 225 9.13 15.27 -20.55
CA ALA A 225 9.17 16.60 -21.15
C ALA A 225 9.42 16.51 -22.67
N SER A 226 8.79 17.42 -23.43
CA SER A 226 9.02 17.53 -24.87
C SER A 226 10.48 17.89 -25.14
N SER A 227 11.11 17.22 -26.13
CA SER A 227 12.48 17.55 -26.54
C SER A 227 12.64 18.98 -27.08
N SER A 228 11.55 19.66 -27.44
CA SER A 228 11.55 21.06 -27.88
C SER A 228 11.78 22.08 -26.76
N GLU A 229 11.74 21.65 -25.49
CA GLU A 229 11.98 22.51 -24.31
C GLU A 229 13.40 22.35 -23.74
N LEU A 230 14.23 21.52 -24.39
CA LEU A 230 15.60 21.18 -23.96
C LEU A 230 16.70 21.84 -24.84
N GLU A 231 16.30 22.67 -25.81
CA GLU A 231 17.16 23.56 -26.62
C GLU A 231 16.97 25.02 -26.18
#